data_AF-A0A445HAE1-F1
#
_entry.id   AF-A0A445HAE1-F1
#
_cell.length_a   1.000
_cell.length_b   1.000
_cell.length_c   1.000
_cell.angle_alpha   90.00
_cell.angle_beta   90.00
_cell.angle_gamma   90.00
#
_symmetry.space_group_name_H-M   'P 1'
#
loop_
_entity.id
_entity.type
_entity.pdbx_description
1 polymer ?
#
loop_
_entity_poly.entity_id
_entity_poly.type
_entity_poly.pdbx_seq_one_letter_code
_entity_poly.pdbx_strand_id
1 'polypeptide(L)'
;MERSSSSYTSKARSRVFCLCNIEAPLVTSWTEENPGRRFYGCGLYKDRGTKGCNFFQWHDPVDNNRQKKIIVGLMKEVDELKLREKDLQTMISEMKMKEKCLWIVLVVCWLKNLMNHFSHVQLNLSI
;
A
#
# COMPACT_ATOMS: atom_id res chain seq x y z
N MET A 1 -10.49 21.82 46.83
CA MET A 1 -10.62 21.00 45.61
C MET A 1 -11.17 21.90 44.52
N GLU A 2 -10.30 22.58 43.77
CA GLU A 2 -10.72 23.42 42.66
C GLU A 2 -10.83 22.57 41.40
N ARG A 3 -12.00 22.64 40.76
CA ARG A 3 -12.41 21.86 39.60
C ARG A 3 -11.89 22.55 38.35
N SER A 4 -10.74 22.13 37.84
CA SER A 4 -10.24 22.58 36.54
C SER A 4 -11.20 22.14 35.44
N SER A 5 -12.01 23.07 34.95
CA SER A 5 -12.82 22.89 33.75
C SER A 5 -11.91 23.00 32.52
N SER A 6 -11.54 21.86 31.96
CA SER A 6 -10.86 21.79 30.68
C SER A 6 -11.88 22.07 29.57
N SER A 7 -11.98 23.34 29.16
CA SER A 7 -12.71 23.72 27.96
C SER A 7 -11.90 23.28 26.74
N TYR A 8 -12.02 22.01 26.35
CA TYR A 8 -11.71 21.57 24.99
C TYR A 8 -12.76 22.20 24.07
N THR A 9 -12.58 23.48 23.75
CA THR A 9 -13.36 24.11 22.70
C THR A 9 -13.01 23.37 21.41
N SER A 10 -13.95 22.56 20.94
CA SER A 10 -13.93 22.03 19.58
C SER A 10 -13.95 23.25 18.66
N LYS A 11 -12.76 23.70 18.25
CA LYS A 11 -12.61 24.81 17.30
C LYS A 11 -13.44 24.41 16.09
N ALA A 12 -14.58 25.09 15.90
CA ALA A 12 -15.48 24.84 14.78
C ALA A 12 -14.60 24.75 13.53
N ARG A 13 -14.62 23.62 12.83
CA ARG A 13 -13.83 23.45 11.61
C ARG A 13 -14.32 24.53 10.64
N SER A 14 -13.51 25.58 10.48
CA SER A 14 -13.77 26.62 9.49
C SER A 14 -13.87 25.95 8.13
N ARG A 15 -15.03 26.09 7.47
CA ARG A 15 -15.21 25.65 6.09
C ARG A 15 -14.49 26.64 5.20
N VAL A 16 -13.52 26.16 4.43
CA VAL A 16 -12.77 26.96 3.46
C VAL A 16 -13.36 26.68 2.09
N PHE A 17 -13.65 27.73 1.32
CA PHE A 17 -14.17 27.60 -0.05
C PHE A 17 -13.12 28.11 -1.04
N CYS A 18 -13.01 27.43 -2.19
CA CYS A 18 -12.16 27.89 -3.29
C CYS A 18 -12.90 28.86 -4.21
N LEU A 19 -12.23 29.37 -5.26
CA LEU A 19 -12.81 30.32 -6.22
C LEU A 19 -13.91 29.70 -7.11
N CYS A 20 -14.06 28.38 -7.13
CA CYS A 20 -15.19 27.69 -7.77
C CYS A 20 -16.44 27.64 -6.87
N ASN A 21 -16.40 28.27 -5.70
CA ASN A 21 -17.46 28.26 -4.69
C ASN A 21 -17.84 26.86 -4.16
N ILE A 22 -16.89 25.93 -4.20
CA ILE A 22 -16.97 24.61 -3.59
C ILE A 22 -16.08 24.55 -2.35
N GLU A 23 -16.47 23.72 -1.39
CA GLU A 23 -15.67 23.48 -0.20
C GLU A 23 -14.30 22.89 -0.58
N ALA A 24 -13.24 23.55 -0.13
CA ALA A 24 -11.87 23.14 -0.34
C ALA A 24 -11.52 22.02 0.65
N PRO A 25 -11.20 20.79 0.20
CA PRO A 25 -10.79 19.73 1.10
C PRO A 25 -9.48 20.07 1.80
N LEU A 26 -9.37 19.64 3.07
CA LEU A 26 -8.12 19.64 3.81
C LEU A 26 -7.29 18.40 3.40
N VAL A 27 -6.13 18.64 2.80
CA VAL A 27 -5.25 17.61 2.25
C VAL A 27 -3.91 17.63 2.99
N THR A 28 -3.35 16.46 3.29
CA THR A 28 -1.99 16.32 3.81
C THR A 28 -1.01 16.16 2.65
N SER A 29 0.02 17.00 2.60
CA SER A 29 1.13 16.84 1.68
C SER A 29 2.05 15.71 2.18
N TRP A 30 2.48 14.85 1.25
CA TRP A 30 3.45 13.79 1.48
C TRP A 30 4.66 13.95 0.56
N THR A 31 4.98 15.17 0.14
CA THR A 31 6.22 15.44 -0.59
C THR A 31 7.38 15.59 0.39
N GLU A 32 8.62 15.39 -0.07
CA GLU A 32 9.80 15.57 0.77
C GLU A 32 9.96 17.02 1.27
N GLU A 33 9.47 18.00 0.51
CA GLU A 33 9.54 19.42 0.85
C GLU A 33 8.57 19.79 1.98
N ASN A 34 7.33 19.27 1.93
CA ASN A 34 6.26 19.59 2.86
C ASN A 34 5.60 18.33 3.47
N PRO A 35 6.36 17.45 4.14
CA PRO A 35 5.84 16.16 4.60
C PRO A 35 4.94 16.35 5.81
N GLY A 36 3.74 15.78 5.75
CA GLY A 36 2.73 15.87 6.81
C GLY A 36 2.04 17.22 6.95
N ARG A 37 2.44 18.25 6.18
CA ARG A 37 1.85 19.60 6.27
C ARG A 37 0.52 19.64 5.52
N ARG A 38 -0.52 20.17 6.18
CA ARG A 38 -1.85 20.22 5.60
C ARG A 38 -2.16 21.55 4.91
N PHE A 39 -2.88 21.47 3.80
CA PHE A 39 -3.34 22.60 3.01
C PHE A 39 -4.76 22.38 2.52
N TYR A 40 -5.45 23.47 2.21
CA TYR A 40 -6.71 23.49 1.46
C TYR A 40 -6.41 23.68 -0.01
N GLY A 41 -7.00 22.85 -0.87
CA GLY A 41 -6.87 22.95 -2.33
C GLY A 41 -8.24 22.98 -3.02
N CYS A 42 -8.29 23.36 -4.30
CA CYS A 42 -9.52 23.24 -5.08
C CYS A 42 -9.94 21.77 -5.23
N GLY A 43 -11.18 21.42 -4.89
CA GLY A 43 -11.72 20.06 -5.03
C GLY A 43 -11.74 19.53 -6.47
N LEU A 44 -11.78 20.43 -7.46
CA LEU A 44 -11.75 20.09 -8.90
C LEU A 44 -10.33 19.89 -9.46
N TYR A 45 -9.28 20.00 -8.63
CA TYR A 45 -7.90 19.96 -9.12
C TYR A 45 -7.52 18.62 -9.79
N LYS A 46 -8.11 17.49 -9.37
CA LYS A 46 -7.79 16.15 -9.90
C LYS A 46 -8.81 15.61 -10.92
N ASP A 47 -9.89 16.33 -11.16
CA ASP A 47 -10.94 15.86 -12.05
C ASP A 47 -10.55 16.12 -13.52
N ARG A 48 -10.37 15.02 -14.27
CA ARG A 48 -9.88 15.06 -15.65
C ARG A 48 -11.02 15.51 -16.57
N GLY A 49 -11.22 16.82 -16.64
CA GLY A 49 -12.26 17.43 -17.49
C GLY A 49 -12.70 18.81 -17.01
N THR A 50 -12.45 19.14 -15.75
CA THR A 50 -12.75 20.46 -15.19
C THR A 50 -11.48 21.23 -14.89
N LYS A 51 -11.40 22.50 -15.33
CA LYS A 51 -10.30 23.39 -14.95
C LYS A 51 -10.51 23.87 -13.51
N GLY A 52 -9.78 23.28 -12.56
CA GLY A 52 -9.72 23.80 -11.18
C GLY A 52 -9.19 25.23 -11.13
N CYS A 53 -9.56 25.98 -10.09
CA CYS A 53 -9.18 27.39 -9.93
C CYS A 53 -7.80 27.63 -9.32
N ASN A 54 -6.97 26.59 -9.16
CA ASN A 54 -5.65 26.65 -8.52
C ASN A 54 -5.64 27.25 -7.11
N PHE A 55 -6.79 27.29 -6.43
CA PHE A 55 -6.86 27.71 -5.03
C PHE A 55 -5.96 26.84 -4.16
N PHE A 56 -5.18 27.50 -3.30
CA PHE A 56 -4.25 26.88 -2.37
C PHE A 56 -4.12 27.74 -1.10
N GLN A 57 -4.22 27.11 0.07
CA GLN A 57 -4.01 27.78 1.35
C GLN A 57 -3.43 26.82 2.40
N TRP A 58 -2.35 27.20 3.07
CA TRP A 58 -1.81 26.39 4.18
C TRP A 58 -2.78 26.38 5.38
N HIS A 59 -3.03 25.20 5.95
CA HIS A 59 -3.78 25.03 7.20
C HIS A 59 -2.82 25.04 8.40
N ASP A 60 -1.71 24.32 8.27
CA ASP A 60 -0.69 24.25 9.31
C ASP A 60 0.28 25.45 9.18
N PRO A 61 0.79 25.97 10.33
CA PRO A 61 1.84 27.00 10.33
C PRO A 61 3.13 26.48 9.66
N VAL A 62 4.12 27.35 9.51
CA VAL A 62 5.41 27.01 8.91
C VAL A 62 6.06 25.83 9.64
N ASP A 63 6.72 24.98 8.86
CA ASP A 63 7.15 23.63 9.23
C ASP A 63 8.08 23.57 10.44
N ASN A 64 7.88 22.54 11.27
CA ASN A 64 8.83 22.13 12.30
C ASN A 64 9.89 21.20 11.66
N ASN A 65 11.13 21.70 11.54
CA ASN A 65 12.25 20.96 10.95
C ASN A 65 12.50 19.58 11.56
N ARG A 66 12.23 19.38 12.86
CA ARG A 66 12.38 18.06 13.50
C ARG A 66 11.31 17.08 13.03
N GLN A 67 10.06 17.54 12.97
CA GLN A 67 8.94 16.72 12.49
C GLN A 67 9.17 16.31 11.03
N LYS A 68 9.61 17.26 10.19
CA LYS A 68 9.96 16.99 8.79
C LYS A 68 10.99 15.87 8.65
N LYS A 69 12.10 15.92 9.39
CA LYS A 69 13.14 14.88 9.35
C LYS A 69 12.59 13.49 9.72
N ILE A 70 11.77 13.41 10.77
CA ILE A 70 11.17 12.16 11.22
C ILE A 70 10.22 11.60 10.14
N ILE A 71 9.31 12.42 9.62
CA ILE A 71 8.33 11.95 8.61
C ILE A 71 9.04 11.47 7.34
N VAL A 72 10.04 12.21 6.84
CA VAL A 72 10.81 11.79 5.65
C VAL A 72 11.56 10.50 5.92
N GLY A 73 12.18 10.33 7.10
CA GLY A 73 12.84 9.09 7.48
C GLY A 73 11.88 7.90 7.45
N LEU A 74 10.72 8.06 8.08
CA LEU A 74 9.68 7.02 8.11
C LEU A 74 9.12 6.70 6.71
N MET A 75 8.96 7.70 5.84
CA MET A 75 8.52 7.48 4.47
C MET A 75 9.53 6.60 3.69
N LYS A 76 10.83 6.89 3.84
CA LYS A 76 11.89 6.09 3.22
C LYS A 76 11.91 4.65 3.75
N GLU A 77 11.79 4.47 5.07
CA GLU A 77 11.69 3.15 5.68
C GLU A 77 10.47 2.36 5.14
N VAL A 78 9.32 3.01 5.00
CA VAL A 78 8.11 2.39 4.43
C VAL A 78 8.32 1.96 2.97
N ASP A 79 8.99 2.78 2.16
CA ASP A 79 9.27 2.45 0.77
C ASP A 79 10.26 1.28 0.66
N GLU A 80 11.31 1.25 1.49
CA GLU A 80 12.23 0.12 1.58
C GLU A 80 11.53 -1.17 2.02
N LEU A 81 10.63 -1.09 3.01
CA LEU A 81 9.87 -2.25 3.47
C LEU A 81 8.95 -2.79 2.38
N LYS A 82 8.29 -1.93 1.60
CA LYS A 82 7.46 -2.35 0.46
C LYS A 82 8.28 -3.02 -0.65
N LEU A 83 9.52 -2.59 -0.88
CA LEU A 83 10.41 -3.25 -1.81
C LEU A 83 10.76 -4.67 -1.32
N ARG A 84 11.20 -4.78 -0.06
CA ARG A 84 11.51 -6.10 0.55
C ARG A 84 10.29 -7.01 0.57
N GLU A 85 9.10 -6.49 0.85
CA GLU A 85 7.86 -7.26 0.81
C GLU A 85 7.61 -7.86 -0.57
N LYS A 86 7.76 -7.08 -1.65
CA LYS A 86 7.62 -7.56 -3.03
C LYS A 86 8.67 -8.62 -3.38
N ASP A 87 9.91 -8.42 -2.95
CA ASP A 87 10.98 -9.38 -3.20
C ASP A 87 10.68 -10.73 -2.50
N LEU A 88 10.27 -10.67 -1.23
CA LEU A 88 9.86 -11.86 -0.48
C LEU A 88 8.65 -12.55 -1.10
N GLN A 89 7.64 -11.80 -1.56
CA GLN A 89 6.49 -12.34 -2.26
C GLN A 89 6.88 -13.05 -3.56
N THR A 90 7.86 -12.50 -4.29
CA THR A 90 8.41 -13.10 -5.50
C THR A 90 9.11 -14.41 -5.18
N MET A 91 10.00 -14.42 -4.18
CA MET A 91 10.71 -15.63 -3.73
C MET A 91 9.75 -16.73 -3.25
N ILE A 92 8.72 -16.36 -2.47
CA ILE A 92 7.67 -17.30 -2.03
C ILE A 92 6.96 -17.91 -3.24
N SER A 93 6.63 -17.09 -4.24
CA SER A 93 5.96 -17.56 -5.46
C SER A 93 6.84 -18.54 -6.24
N GLU A 94 8.14 -18.24 -6.38
CA GLU A 94 9.10 -19.13 -7.02
C GLU A 94 9.27 -20.46 -6.27
N MET A 95 9.40 -20.42 -4.94
CA MET A 95 9.51 -21.62 -4.11
C MET A 95 8.26 -22.50 -4.24
N LYS A 96 7.06 -21.90 -4.19
CA LYS A 96 5.79 -22.63 -4.41
C LYS A 96 5.70 -23.24 -5.81
N MET A 97 6.22 -22.56 -6.82
CA MET A 97 6.27 -23.12 -8.18
C MET A 97 7.23 -24.32 -8.26
N LYS A 98 8.40 -24.24 -7.63
CA LYS A 98 9.36 -25.36 -7.54
C LYS A 98 8.75 -26.56 -6.81
N GLU A 99 8.06 -26.32 -5.69
CA GLU A 99 7.36 -27.37 -4.93
C GLU A 99 6.29 -28.07 -5.78
N LYS A 100 5.45 -27.30 -6.49
CA LYS A 100 4.45 -27.86 -7.42
C LYS A 100 5.08 -28.67 -8.53
N CYS A 101 6.15 -28.18 -9.17
CA CYS A 101 6.88 -28.90 -10.20
C CYS A 101 7.45 -30.22 -9.66
N LEU A 102 8.06 -30.19 -8.47
CA LEU A 102 8.59 -31.39 -7.83
C LEU A 102 7.47 -32.41 -7.57
N TRP A 103 6.33 -31.97 -7.04
CA TRP A 103 5.18 -32.84 -6.81
C TRP A 103 4.66 -33.48 -8.10
N ILE A 104 4.55 -32.71 -9.19
CA ILE A 104 4.17 -33.24 -10.51
C ILE A 104 5.15 -34.30 -10.99
N VAL A 105 6.46 -34.05 -10.88
CA VAL A 105 7.49 -35.03 -11.26
C VAL A 105 7.34 -36.33 -10.45
N LEU A 106 7.14 -36.23 -9.14
CA LEU A 106 6.94 -37.40 -8.27
C LEU A 106 5.70 -38.21 -8.68
N VAL A 107 4.58 -37.53 -8.94
CA VAL A 107 3.33 -38.19 -9.39
C VAL A 107 3.51 -38.89 -10.74
N VAL A 108 4.14 -38.24 -11.70
CA VAL A 108 4.40 -38.83 -13.03
C VAL A 108 5.33 -40.04 -12.93
N CYS A 109 6.41 -39.96 -12.14
CA CYS A 109 7.31 -41.09 -11.91
C CYS A 109 6.60 -42.27 -11.25
N TRP A 110 5.75 -42.00 -10.25
CA TRP A 110 4.96 -43.02 -9.59
C TRP A 110 3.99 -43.73 -10.55
N LEU A 111 3.25 -42.97 -11.37
CA LEU A 111 2.33 -43.52 -12.37
C LEU A 111 3.05 -44.39 -13.41
N LYS A 112 4.22 -43.94 -13.91
CA LYS A 112 5.03 -44.74 -14.83
C LYS A 112 5.46 -46.07 -14.22
N ASN A 113 5.93 -46.06 -12.97
CA ASN A 113 6.31 -47.28 -12.26
C ASN A 113 5.12 -48.22 -12.05
N LEU A 114 3.95 -47.69 -11.70
CA LEU A 114 2.73 -48.47 -11.53
C LEU A 114 2.28 -49.14 -12.85
N MET A 115 2.29 -48.40 -13.95
CA MET A 115 1.96 -48.93 -15.27
C MET A 115 2.97 -50.01 -15.72
N ASN A 116 4.27 -49.79 -15.49
CA ASN A 116 5.30 -50.78 -15.79
C ASN A 116 5.08 -52.08 -15.00
N HIS A 117 4.79 -51.97 -13.70
CA HIS A 117 4.52 -53.14 -12.86
C HIS A 117 3.29 -53.92 -13.35
N PHE A 118 2.19 -53.23 -13.71
CA PHE A 118 0.99 -53.87 -14.22
C PHE A 118 1.24 -54.61 -15.55
N SER A 119 1.98 -53.99 -16.48
CA SER A 119 2.38 -54.61 -17.75
C SER A 119 3.23 -55.88 -17.54
N HIS A 120 4.20 -55.84 -16.61
CA HIS A 120 5.02 -57.03 -16.28
C HIS A 120 4.18 -58.17 -15.68
N VAL A 121 3.23 -57.85 -14.80
CA VAL A 121 2.33 -58.86 -14.20
C VAL A 121 1.41 -59.47 -15.25
N GLN A 122 0.81 -58.66 -16.14
CA GLN A 122 -0.04 -59.16 -17.23
C GLN A 122 0.73 -60.07 -18.20
N LEU A 123 1.96 -59.70 -18.59
CA LEU A 123 2.81 -60.54 -19.46
C LEU A 123 3.12 -61.91 -18.82
N ASN A 124 3.40 -61.96 -17.52
CA ASN A 124 3.70 -63.21 -16.81
C ASN A 124 2.48 -64.12 -16.58
N LEU A 125 1.26 -63.57 -16.59
CA LEU A 125 0.01 -64.34 -16.51
C LEU A 125 -0.45 -64.88 -17.89
N SER A 126 0.19 -64.43 -18.96
CA SER A 126 -0.14 -64.78 -20.36
C SER A 126 0.74 -65.89 -20.94
N ILE A 127 1.69 -66.41 -20.15
CA ILE A 127 2.63 -67.51 -20.48
C ILE A 127 2.25 -68.70 -19.59
#